data_AF-A0A0R3RD56-F1
#
_entry.id   AF-A0A0R3RD56-F1
#
_cell.length_a   1.000
_cell.length_b   1.000
_cell.length_c   1.000
_cell.angle_alpha   90.00
_cell.angle_beta   90.00
_cell.angle_gamma   90.00
#
_symmetry.space_group_name_H-M   'P 1'
#
loop_
_entity.id
_entity.type
_entity.pdbx_description
1 polymer ?
#
loop_
_entity_poly.entity_id
_entity_poly.type
_entity_poly.pdbx_seq_one_letter_code
_entity_poly.pdbx_strand_id
1 'polypeptide(L)'
;MADPDTTPICQPSAGVHIVLPGYYSPSSTGLLDPSTSDGRVIFFLPWQRMTVAGTTDAPVSLTFHPSPNDVDIEFILREIRNYLSSDVTVRRGDVMSAWSGLRPLVRDPNKKDTKSLARNHVIEVSKSGLVTIAGGKWTTYRHMAEETVDKVIEVANLQPIRKCVTAGLLLEGAHNWDPLLHIRLVQDYGIDED
;
A
#
# COMPACT_ATOMS: atom_id res chain seq x y z
N MET A 1 -13.42 -16.60 9.58
CA MET A 1 -14.19 -17.16 8.45
C MET A 1 -15.41 -17.87 9.01
N ALA A 2 -16.48 -18.05 8.24
CA ALA A 2 -17.71 -18.69 8.72
C ALA A 2 -17.53 -20.16 9.12
N ASP A 3 -16.50 -20.81 8.60
CA ASP A 3 -16.10 -22.18 8.91
C ASP A 3 -14.74 -22.17 9.64
N PRO A 4 -14.64 -22.67 10.88
CA PRO A 4 -13.40 -22.78 11.64
C PRO A 4 -12.33 -23.66 10.99
N ASP A 5 -12.74 -24.64 10.17
CA ASP A 5 -11.85 -25.60 9.52
C ASP A 5 -11.29 -25.09 8.18
N THR A 6 -11.67 -23.87 7.77
CA THR A 6 -11.18 -23.29 6.52
C THR A 6 -9.69 -22.96 6.62
N THR A 7 -8.92 -23.40 5.63
CA THR A 7 -7.49 -23.11 5.53
C THR A 7 -7.27 -21.60 5.41
N PRO A 8 -6.35 -21.00 6.19
CA PRO A 8 -6.05 -19.57 6.09
C PRO A 8 -5.59 -19.18 4.68
N ILE A 9 -6.30 -18.22 4.08
CA ILE A 9 -6.00 -17.71 2.73
C ILE A 9 -4.97 -16.56 2.74
N CYS A 10 -4.79 -15.89 3.88
CA CYS A 10 -3.86 -14.77 4.02
C CYS A 10 -2.52 -15.20 4.61
N GLN A 11 -1.44 -14.78 3.97
CA GLN A 11 -0.08 -14.87 4.46
C GLN A 11 0.46 -13.44 4.65
N PRO A 12 0.55 -12.94 5.89
CA PRO A 12 1.06 -11.59 6.15
C PRO A 12 2.54 -11.47 5.81
N SER A 13 2.91 -10.32 5.26
CA SER A 13 4.31 -9.89 5.10
C SER A 13 4.49 -8.47 5.64
N ALA A 14 5.56 -8.23 6.38
CA ALA A 14 5.94 -6.91 6.86
C ALA A 14 6.69 -6.14 5.77
N GLY A 15 6.35 -4.87 5.60
CA GLY A 15 7.11 -3.93 4.80
C GLY A 15 7.43 -2.67 5.60
N VAL A 16 8.71 -2.30 5.63
CA VAL A 16 9.22 -1.12 6.32
C VAL A 16 9.55 -0.01 5.33
N HIS A 17 9.29 1.23 5.73
CA HIS A 17 9.79 2.44 5.08
C HIS A 17 10.46 3.35 6.11
N ILE A 18 11.36 4.20 5.63
CA ILE A 18 12.05 5.23 6.41
C ILE A 18 11.86 6.60 5.77
N VAL A 19 11.88 7.65 6.60
CA VAL A 19 11.97 9.05 6.16
C VAL A 19 13.39 9.55 6.39
N LEU A 20 13.94 10.18 5.36
CA LEU A 20 15.26 10.78 5.31
C LEU A 20 15.14 12.27 4.92
N PRO A 21 16.17 13.08 5.19
CA PRO A 21 16.26 14.44 4.68
C PRO A 21 16.00 14.56 3.17
N GLY A 22 15.43 15.69 2.74
CA GLY A 22 15.06 15.94 1.34
C GLY A 22 16.22 15.83 0.35
N TYR A 23 17.46 16.06 0.78
CA TYR A 23 18.64 15.99 -0.10
C TYR A 23 18.99 14.56 -0.57
N TYR A 24 18.29 13.53 -0.07
CA TYR A 24 18.44 12.14 -0.50
C TYR A 24 17.67 11.79 -1.78
N SER A 25 16.81 12.68 -2.28
CA SER A 25 16.11 12.51 -3.57
C SER A 25 15.92 13.83 -4.31
N PRO A 26 15.77 13.81 -5.65
CA PRO A 26 15.34 14.99 -6.38
C PRO A 26 13.96 15.46 -5.92
N SER A 27 13.74 16.77 -5.79
CA SER A 27 12.49 17.33 -5.26
C SER A 27 11.24 17.00 -6.08
N SER A 28 11.37 16.72 -7.38
CA SER A 28 10.27 16.50 -8.31
C SER A 28 10.22 15.11 -8.93
N THR A 29 11.14 14.21 -8.58
CA THR A 29 11.31 12.94 -9.28
C THR A 29 11.56 11.81 -8.28
N GLY A 30 10.72 10.77 -8.35
CA GLY A 30 10.95 9.53 -7.63
C GLY A 30 11.93 8.61 -8.36
N LEU A 31 12.77 7.91 -7.60
CA LEU A 31 13.67 6.87 -8.12
C LEU A 31 13.13 5.49 -7.76
N LEU A 32 13.34 4.54 -8.67
CA LEU A 32 13.01 3.13 -8.49
C LEU A 32 14.26 2.30 -8.79
N ASP A 33 14.68 1.52 -7.81
CA ASP A 33 15.64 0.44 -7.98
C ASP A 33 14.88 -0.89 -8.15
N PRO A 34 14.90 -1.50 -9.35
CA PRO A 34 14.22 -2.76 -9.60
C PRO A 34 15.03 -4.00 -9.21
N SER A 35 16.30 -3.84 -8.81
CA SER A 35 17.26 -4.93 -8.64
C SER A 35 18.23 -4.66 -7.50
N THR A 36 17.68 -4.49 -6.29
CA THR A 36 18.48 -4.45 -5.05
C THR A 36 19.33 -5.72 -4.89
N SER A 37 20.24 -5.71 -3.91
CA SER A 37 21.19 -6.82 -3.65
C SER A 37 20.56 -8.21 -3.49
N ASP A 38 19.26 -8.30 -3.19
CA ASP A 38 18.50 -9.55 -3.08
C ASP A 38 17.30 -9.67 -4.04
N GLY A 39 17.23 -8.82 -5.07
CA GLY A 39 16.20 -8.86 -6.11
C GLY A 39 14.86 -8.23 -5.73
N ARG A 40 14.79 -7.53 -4.58
CA ARG A 40 13.64 -6.69 -4.21
C ARG A 40 13.69 -5.33 -4.92
N VAL A 41 12.59 -4.58 -4.80
CA VAL A 41 12.42 -3.24 -5.36
C VAL A 41 12.41 -2.20 -4.23
N ILE A 42 13.20 -1.15 -4.36
CA ILE A 42 13.16 0.02 -3.47
C ILE A 42 12.81 1.27 -4.28
N PHE A 43 11.99 2.11 -3.68
CA PHE A 43 11.59 3.44 -4.09
C PHE A 43 12.22 4.48 -3.18
N PHE A 44 12.50 5.63 -3.76
CA PHE A 44 13.03 6.81 -3.10
C PHE A 44 12.21 7.98 -3.62
N LEU A 45 11.24 8.40 -2.83
CA LEU A 45 10.19 9.31 -3.29
C LEU A 45 10.29 10.62 -2.53
N PRO A 46 10.33 11.77 -3.23
CA PRO A 46 10.18 13.05 -2.57
C PRO A 46 8.76 13.15 -1.98
N TRP A 47 8.66 13.50 -0.71
CA TRP A 47 7.39 13.66 -0.01
C TRP A 47 7.52 14.72 1.08
N GLN A 48 6.69 15.78 1.02
CA GLN A 48 6.70 16.89 1.97
C GLN A 48 8.11 17.46 2.27
N ARG A 49 8.91 17.74 1.23
CA ARG A 49 10.31 18.22 1.32
C ARG A 49 11.30 17.21 1.95
N MET A 50 10.85 15.99 2.21
CA MET A 50 11.63 14.87 2.71
C MET A 50 11.76 13.79 1.65
N THR A 51 12.52 12.73 1.96
CA THR A 51 12.64 11.54 1.11
C THR A 51 12.07 10.34 1.84
N VAL A 52 11.08 9.67 1.26
CA VAL A 52 10.60 8.36 1.71
C VAL A 52 11.37 7.28 0.96
N ALA A 53 12.01 6.37 1.69
CA ALA A 53 12.72 5.22 1.11
C ALA A 53 12.14 3.90 1.62
N GLY A 54 11.98 2.93 0.72
CA GLY A 54 11.44 1.61 1.05
C GLY A 54 11.01 0.84 -0.20
N THR A 55 10.63 -0.43 -0.13
CA THR A 55 10.21 -1.14 1.06
C THR A 55 10.92 -2.47 1.21
N THR A 56 10.89 -3.00 2.42
CA THR A 56 11.23 -4.41 2.67
C THR A 56 10.04 -5.33 2.45
N ASP A 57 10.31 -6.63 2.45
CA ASP A 57 9.33 -7.71 2.41
C ASP A 57 9.88 -8.86 3.25
N ALA A 58 9.23 -9.13 4.39
CA ALA A 58 9.66 -10.16 5.33
C ALA A 58 8.44 -10.94 5.88
N PRO A 59 8.49 -12.29 5.92
CA PRO A 59 7.47 -13.07 6.61
C PRO A 59 7.37 -12.66 8.08
N VAL A 60 6.14 -12.54 8.58
CA VAL A 60 5.90 -12.05 9.95
C VAL A 60 4.68 -12.72 10.58
N SER A 61 4.64 -12.82 11.90
CA SER A 61 3.43 -13.18 12.63
C SER A 61 2.44 -12.02 12.65
N LEU A 62 1.15 -12.32 12.75
CA LEU A 62 0.12 -11.28 12.86
C LEU A 62 0.29 -10.50 14.15
N THR A 63 0.25 -9.17 14.04
CA THR A 63 0.25 -8.23 15.16
C THR A 63 -0.57 -7.00 14.77
N PHE A 64 -1.25 -6.42 15.75
CA PHE A 64 -1.94 -5.13 15.58
C PHE A 64 -0.99 -3.93 15.64
N HIS A 65 0.25 -4.16 16.11
CA HIS A 65 1.25 -3.11 16.29
C HIS A 65 2.57 -3.50 15.59
N PRO A 66 2.58 -3.60 14.24
CA PRO A 66 3.81 -3.86 13.52
C PRO A 66 4.79 -2.69 13.73
N SER A 67 6.03 -3.02 14.07
CA SER A 67 7.10 -2.03 14.26
C SER A 67 8.24 -2.28 13.29
N PRO A 68 8.90 -1.22 12.78
CA PRO A 68 10.16 -1.35 12.06
C PRO A 68 11.21 -2.06 12.92
N ASN A 69 12.07 -2.86 12.31
CA ASN A 69 13.26 -3.39 12.95
C ASN A 69 14.52 -2.80 12.32
N ASP A 70 15.63 -2.80 13.06
CA ASP A 70 16.88 -2.20 12.57
C ASP A 70 17.49 -2.96 11.39
N VAL A 71 17.21 -4.26 11.22
CA VAL A 71 17.69 -5.03 10.07
C VAL A 71 17.10 -4.51 8.77
N ASP A 72 15.80 -4.21 8.74
CA ASP A 72 15.11 -3.63 7.60
C ASP A 72 15.56 -2.18 7.33
N ILE A 73 15.77 -1.40 8.39
CA ILE A 73 16.27 -0.01 8.27
C ILE A 73 17.68 -0.01 7.67
N GLU A 74 18.59 -0.83 8.20
CA GLU A 74 19.95 -0.94 7.68
C GLU A 74 19.99 -1.51 6.26
N PHE A 75 19.08 -2.43 5.91
CA PHE A 75 18.91 -2.87 4.54
C PHE A 75 18.58 -1.70 3.62
N ILE A 76 17.56 -0.91 3.92
CA ILE A 76 17.18 0.25 3.11
C ILE A 76 18.37 1.22 3.02
N LEU A 77 18.99 1.57 4.15
CA LEU A 77 20.15 2.47 4.19
C LEU A 77 21.34 1.96 3.38
N ARG A 78 21.53 0.64 3.27
CA ARG A 78 22.59 0.04 2.45
C ARG A 78 22.26 0.13 0.97
N GLU A 79 21.04 -0.21 0.58
CA GLU A 79 20.65 -0.15 -0.83
C GLU A 79 20.67 1.30 -1.34
N ILE A 80 20.26 2.27 -0.53
CA ILE A 80 20.27 3.69 -0.94
C ILE A 80 21.68 4.23 -1.20
N ARG A 81 22.70 3.72 -0.50
CA ARG A 81 24.11 4.14 -0.70
C ARG A 81 24.60 3.89 -2.12
N ASN A 82 24.07 2.86 -2.78
CA ASN A 82 24.53 2.46 -4.11
C ASN A 82 24.14 3.46 -5.21
N TYR A 83 23.22 4.39 -4.92
CA TYR A 83 22.65 5.33 -5.90
C TYR A 83 23.03 6.79 -5.66
N LEU A 84 23.76 7.07 -4.59
CA LEU A 84 24.19 8.41 -4.23
C LEU A 84 25.64 8.64 -4.63
N SER A 85 26.02 9.92 -4.78
CA SER A 85 27.43 10.28 -4.96
C SER A 85 28.26 9.73 -3.81
N SER A 86 29.51 9.36 -4.08
CA SER A 86 30.48 8.95 -3.05
C SER A 86 30.72 10.02 -1.99
N ASP A 87 30.41 11.28 -2.29
CA ASP A 87 30.54 12.41 -1.35
C ASP A 87 29.40 12.44 -0.31
N VAL A 88 28.32 11.69 -0.54
CA VAL A 88 27.18 11.62 0.38
C VAL A 88 27.36 10.44 1.33
N THR A 89 27.60 10.74 2.60
CA THR A 89 27.65 9.72 3.64
C THR A 89 26.26 9.43 4.17
N VAL A 90 25.73 8.23 3.89
CA VAL A 90 24.46 7.75 4.44
C VAL A 90 24.63 7.25 5.87
N ARG A 91 23.87 7.79 6.82
CA ARG A 91 24.00 7.44 8.26
C ARG A 91 22.67 6.98 8.83
N ARG A 92 22.73 6.06 9.80
CA ARG A 92 21.56 5.67 10.61
C ARG A 92 20.91 6.84 11.35
N GLY A 93 21.71 7.85 11.71
CA GLY A 93 21.26 9.08 12.35
C GLY A 93 20.46 10.02 11.44
N ASP A 94 20.46 9.80 10.12
CA ASP A 94 19.65 10.58 9.18
C ASP A 94 18.21 10.05 9.08
N VAL A 95 17.92 8.90 9.69
CA VAL A 95 16.56 8.35 9.73
C VAL A 95 15.72 9.15 10.72
N MET A 96 14.81 9.97 10.19
CA MET A 96 13.96 10.86 10.99
C MET A 96 12.70 10.17 11.49
N SER A 97 12.18 9.21 10.74
CA SER A 97 11.11 8.32 11.17
C SER A 97 11.14 7.02 10.38
N ALA A 98 10.45 6.00 10.90
CA ALA A 98 10.27 4.72 10.24
C ALA A 98 8.90 4.15 10.60
N TRP A 99 8.27 3.44 9.66
CA TRP A 99 7.01 2.73 9.91
C TRP A 99 7.00 1.38 9.23
N SER A 100 6.17 0.47 9.77
CA SER A 100 5.97 -0.87 9.26
C SER A 100 4.49 -1.12 9.03
N GLY A 101 4.17 -1.84 7.96
CA GLY A 101 2.82 -2.26 7.64
C GLY A 101 2.76 -3.73 7.27
N LEU A 102 1.63 -4.37 7.55
CA LEU A 102 1.38 -5.76 7.16
C LEU A 102 0.62 -5.80 5.83
N ARG A 103 1.17 -6.51 4.85
CA ARG A 103 0.53 -6.80 3.57
C ARG A 103 -0.26 -8.10 3.68
N PRO A 104 -1.56 -8.11 3.35
CA PRO A 104 -2.36 -9.34 3.35
C PRO A 104 -2.12 -10.09 2.03
N LEU A 105 -0.96 -10.73 1.85
CA LEU A 105 -0.74 -11.53 0.64
C LEU A 105 -1.67 -12.72 0.66
N VAL A 106 -2.22 -13.11 -0.48
CA VAL A 106 -3.23 -14.18 -0.56
C VAL A 106 -2.73 -15.38 -1.33
N ARG A 107 -3.10 -16.56 -0.84
CA ARG A 107 -3.03 -17.81 -1.57
C ARG A 107 -4.40 -18.07 -2.16
N ASP A 108 -4.46 -18.32 -3.46
CA ASP A 108 -5.71 -18.67 -4.13
C ASP A 108 -6.06 -20.14 -3.81
N PRO A 109 -7.11 -20.41 -3.02
CA PRO A 109 -7.47 -21.78 -2.64
C PRO A 109 -7.97 -22.61 -3.84
N ASN A 110 -8.37 -21.97 -4.94
CA ASN A 110 -8.89 -22.63 -6.13
C ASN A 110 -7.80 -23.01 -7.15
N LYS A 111 -6.55 -22.58 -6.93
CA LYS A 111 -5.41 -22.96 -7.79
C LYS A 111 -4.61 -24.10 -7.16
N LYS A 112 -4.34 -25.13 -7.96
CA LYS A 112 -3.51 -26.29 -7.55
C LYS A 112 -2.05 -25.91 -7.27
N ASP A 113 -1.57 -24.79 -7.80
CA ASP A 113 -0.19 -24.33 -7.62
C ASP A 113 -0.08 -23.43 -6.38
N THR A 114 0.04 -24.08 -5.23
CA THR A 114 0.04 -23.49 -3.88
C THR A 114 1.28 -22.64 -3.56
N LYS A 115 2.25 -22.56 -4.48
CA LYS A 115 3.51 -21.81 -4.30
C LYS A 115 3.46 -20.37 -4.78
N SER A 116 2.53 -20.02 -5.68
CA SER A 116 2.42 -18.65 -6.18
C SER A 116 1.43 -17.84 -5.32
N LEU A 117 1.95 -16.92 -4.51
CA LEU A 117 1.11 -15.92 -3.85
C LEU A 117 0.45 -15.06 -4.93
N ALA A 118 -0.88 -14.99 -4.93
CA ALA A 118 -1.60 -14.15 -5.86
C ALA A 118 -1.34 -12.69 -5.48
N ARG A 119 -0.79 -11.90 -6.40
CA ARG A 119 -0.59 -10.45 -6.21
C ARG A 119 -1.89 -9.64 -6.42
N ASN A 120 -3.00 -10.33 -6.69
CA ASN A 120 -4.34 -9.77 -6.88
C ASN A 120 -5.21 -10.10 -5.66
N HIS A 121 -6.39 -9.50 -5.57
CA HIS A 121 -7.38 -9.89 -4.58
C HIS A 121 -8.07 -11.21 -4.96
N VAL A 122 -8.64 -11.86 -3.96
CA VAL A 122 -9.48 -13.05 -4.07
C VAL A 122 -10.84 -12.71 -3.46
N ILE A 123 -11.91 -13.14 -4.12
CA ILE A 123 -13.27 -13.10 -3.60
C ILE A 123 -13.73 -14.55 -3.41
N GLU A 124 -14.03 -14.93 -2.17
CA GLU A 124 -14.50 -16.26 -1.78
C GLU A 124 -15.92 -16.16 -1.24
N VAL A 125 -16.76 -17.16 -1.54
CA VAL A 125 -18.13 -17.26 -1.04
C VAL A 125 -18.29 -18.57 -0.30
N SER A 126 -18.53 -18.47 1.00
CA SER A 126 -18.74 -19.65 1.84
C SER A 126 -20.06 -20.36 1.50
N LYS A 127 -20.22 -21.59 1.97
CA LYS A 127 -21.50 -22.33 1.87
C LYS A 127 -22.68 -21.62 2.55
N SER A 128 -22.41 -20.72 3.51
CA SER A 128 -23.43 -19.91 4.18
C SER A 128 -23.77 -18.63 3.43
N GLY A 129 -23.11 -18.35 2.30
CA GLY A 129 -23.27 -17.12 1.52
C GLY A 129 -22.45 -15.93 2.04
N LEU A 130 -21.49 -16.15 2.96
CA LEU A 130 -20.57 -15.09 3.38
C LEU A 130 -19.59 -14.79 2.26
N VAL A 131 -19.58 -13.54 1.79
CA VAL A 131 -18.61 -13.05 0.80
C VAL A 131 -17.38 -12.47 1.52
N THR A 132 -16.21 -13.03 1.23
CA THR A 132 -14.92 -12.59 1.78
C THR A 132 -14.05 -12.04 0.66
N ILE A 133 -13.52 -10.82 0.83
CA ILE A 133 -12.45 -10.27 0.01
C ILE A 133 -11.13 -10.31 0.78
N ALA A 134 -10.06 -10.78 0.14
CA ALA A 134 -8.72 -10.79 0.71
C ALA A 134 -7.67 -10.39 -0.33
N GLY A 135 -6.59 -9.76 0.13
CA GLY A 135 -5.47 -9.32 -0.71
C GLY A 135 -5.76 -8.06 -1.53
N GLY A 136 -5.11 -7.97 -2.68
CA GLY A 136 -5.24 -6.82 -3.57
C GLY A 136 -4.31 -5.65 -3.26
N LYS A 137 -4.50 -4.55 -3.99
CA LYS A 137 -3.67 -3.34 -3.91
C LYS A 137 -4.53 -2.11 -3.71
N TRP A 138 -3.97 -1.11 -3.05
CA TRP A 138 -4.61 0.20 -2.95
C TRP A 138 -4.96 0.77 -4.33
N THR A 139 -4.07 0.64 -5.32
CA THR A 139 -4.31 1.15 -6.68
C THR A 139 -5.50 0.51 -7.40
N THR A 140 -5.92 -0.70 -6.99
CA THR A 140 -7.03 -1.42 -7.61
C THR A 140 -8.31 -1.35 -6.79
N TYR A 141 -8.33 -0.66 -5.64
CA TYR A 141 -9.42 -0.71 -4.65
C TYR A 141 -10.82 -0.54 -5.23
N ARG A 142 -11.01 0.42 -6.16
CA ARG A 142 -12.31 0.70 -6.77
C ARG A 142 -12.83 -0.51 -7.56
N HIS A 143 -11.96 -1.14 -8.36
CA HIS A 143 -12.30 -2.33 -9.14
C HIS A 143 -12.55 -3.53 -8.24
N MET A 144 -11.74 -3.69 -7.18
CA MET A 144 -11.96 -4.76 -6.19
C MET A 144 -13.31 -4.60 -5.49
N ALA A 145 -13.70 -3.37 -5.14
CA ALA A 145 -14.99 -3.08 -4.54
C ALA A 145 -16.15 -3.38 -5.50
N GLU A 146 -16.02 -2.98 -6.77
CA GLU A 146 -17.01 -3.28 -7.81
C GLU A 146 -17.24 -4.79 -7.97
N GLU A 147 -16.19 -5.58 -8.17
CA GLU A 147 -16.30 -7.05 -8.28
C GLU A 147 -16.87 -7.69 -7.01
N THR A 148 -16.52 -7.16 -5.83
CA THR A 148 -17.05 -7.65 -4.55
C THR A 148 -18.54 -7.39 -4.43
N VAL A 149 -19.00 -6.19 -4.79
CA VAL A 149 -20.42 -5.83 -4.75
C VAL A 149 -21.21 -6.63 -5.80
N ASP A 150 -20.67 -6.83 -6.99
CA ASP A 150 -21.29 -7.68 -8.01
C ASP A 150 -21.46 -9.12 -7.50
N LYS A 151 -20.45 -9.66 -6.80
CA LYS A 151 -20.56 -10.98 -6.17
C LYS A 151 -21.62 -11.02 -5.07
N VAL A 152 -21.72 -9.97 -4.25
CA VAL A 152 -22.78 -9.87 -3.22
C VAL A 152 -24.17 -9.83 -3.86
N ILE A 153 -24.34 -9.09 -4.96
CA ILE A 153 -25.61 -9.02 -5.70
C ILE A 153 -26.02 -10.42 -6.20
N GLU A 154 -25.08 -11.18 -6.77
CA GLU A 154 -25.31 -12.56 -7.21
C GLU A 154 -25.73 -13.47 -6.05
N VAL A 155 -24.95 -13.47 -4.96
CA VAL A 155 -25.17 -14.35 -3.80
C VAL A 155 -26.49 -14.06 -3.09
N ALA A 156 -26.85 -12.79 -2.97
CA ALA A 156 -28.09 -12.35 -2.33
C ALA A 156 -29.29 -12.24 -3.29
N ASN A 157 -29.11 -12.60 -4.57
CA ASN A 157 -30.12 -12.50 -5.63
C ASN A 157 -30.80 -11.12 -5.70
N LEU A 158 -29.99 -10.06 -5.56
CA LEU A 158 -30.49 -8.68 -5.58
C LEU A 158 -30.73 -8.20 -7.01
N GLN A 159 -31.68 -7.28 -7.16
CA GLN A 159 -32.02 -6.67 -8.46
C GLN A 159 -31.68 -5.17 -8.41
N PRO A 160 -30.44 -4.78 -8.75
CA PRO A 160 -30.03 -3.38 -8.66
C PRO A 160 -30.73 -2.53 -9.73
N ILE A 161 -31.12 -1.33 -9.35
CA ILE A 161 -31.82 -0.37 -10.24
C ILE A 161 -30.90 0.12 -11.37
N ARG A 162 -29.57 0.07 -11.17
CA ARG A 162 -28.55 0.49 -12.14
C ARG A 162 -27.24 -0.27 -11.93
N LYS A 163 -26.36 -0.20 -12.94
CA LYS A 163 -24.98 -0.69 -12.85
C LYS A 163 -24.13 0.17 -11.89
N CYS A 164 -22.94 -0.32 -11.56
CA CYS A 164 -21.94 0.42 -10.80
C CYS A 164 -21.62 1.78 -11.46
N VAL A 165 -21.57 2.83 -10.65
CA VAL A 165 -21.31 4.21 -11.11
C VAL A 165 -20.01 4.79 -10.55
N THR A 166 -19.27 4.02 -9.75
CA THR A 166 -18.12 4.51 -8.96
C THR A 166 -16.97 5.03 -9.81
N ALA A 167 -16.85 4.59 -11.07
CA ALA A 167 -15.81 5.08 -11.99
C ALA A 167 -15.93 6.58 -12.31
N GLY A 168 -17.15 7.15 -12.26
CA GLY A 168 -17.40 8.56 -12.49
C GLY A 168 -17.80 9.35 -11.24
N LEU A 169 -17.83 8.71 -10.06
CA LEU A 169 -18.15 9.39 -8.81
C LEU A 169 -16.91 10.11 -8.29
N LEU A 170 -17.08 11.38 -7.95
CA LEU A 170 -16.07 12.16 -7.25
C LEU A 170 -16.00 11.70 -5.79
N LEU A 171 -14.79 11.63 -5.25
CA LEU A 171 -14.57 11.44 -3.82
C LEU A 171 -14.94 12.73 -3.07
N GLU A 172 -15.23 12.59 -1.78
CA GLU A 172 -15.45 13.74 -0.90
C GLU A 172 -14.27 14.72 -0.99
N GLY A 173 -14.56 16.01 -1.10
CA GLY A 173 -13.56 17.06 -1.30
C GLY A 173 -13.09 17.29 -2.75
N ALA A 174 -13.47 16.44 -3.72
CA ALA A 174 -13.12 16.67 -5.13
C ALA A 174 -14.10 17.62 -5.86
N HIS A 175 -15.29 17.84 -5.30
CA HIS A 175 -16.24 18.81 -5.86
C HIS A 175 -15.66 20.22 -5.81
N ASN A 176 -15.69 20.93 -6.94
CA ASN A 176 -15.13 22.27 -7.11
C ASN A 176 -13.63 22.37 -6.80
N TRP A 177 -12.89 21.25 -6.85
CA TRP A 177 -11.44 21.29 -6.71
C TRP A 177 -10.82 22.11 -7.85
N ASP A 178 -9.92 23.01 -7.49
CA ASP A 178 -9.06 23.73 -8.42
C ASP A 178 -7.67 23.94 -7.79
N PRO A 179 -6.60 24.14 -8.59
CA PRO A 179 -5.25 24.29 -8.07
C PRO A 179 -5.06 25.45 -7.07
N LEU A 180 -5.93 26.46 -7.10
CA LEU A 180 -5.91 27.62 -6.21
C LEU A 180 -6.85 27.46 -5.00
N LEU A 181 -7.48 26.30 -4.82
CA LEU A 181 -8.40 26.05 -3.71
C LEU A 181 -7.72 26.31 -2.35
N HIS A 182 -6.46 25.93 -2.19
CA HIS A 182 -5.69 26.21 -0.96
C HIS A 182 -5.62 27.71 -0.66
N ILE A 183 -5.38 28.55 -1.66
CA ILE A 183 -5.34 30.02 -1.51
C ILE A 183 -6.71 30.54 -1.07
N ARG A 184 -7.80 30.02 -1.64
CA ARG A 184 -9.16 30.44 -1.25
C ARG A 184 -9.47 30.03 0.19
N LEU A 185 -9.06 28.83 0.60
CA LEU A 185 -9.24 28.37 1.97
C LEU A 185 -8.51 29.29 2.97
N VAL A 186 -7.29 29.73 2.65
CA VAL A 186 -6.54 30.72 3.44
C VAL A 186 -7.28 32.07 3.48
N GLN A 187 -7.70 32.59 2.32
CA GLN A 187 -8.31 33.92 2.21
C GLN A 187 -9.70 34.01 2.84
N ASP A 188 -10.52 32.97 2.67
CA ASP A 188 -11.92 32.96 3.09
C ASP A 188 -12.07 32.52 4.55
N TYR A 189 -11.18 31.67 5.04
CA TYR A 189 -11.31 31.01 6.36
C TYR A 189 -10.10 31.15 7.28
N GLY A 190 -8.98 31.73 6.82
CA GLY A 190 -7.77 31.88 7.63
C GLY A 190 -7.11 30.54 8.00
N ILE A 191 -7.27 29.51 7.15
CA ILE A 191 -6.63 28.21 7.33
C ILE A 191 -5.15 28.34 6.92
N ASP A 192 -4.22 27.85 7.74
CA ASP A 192 -2.78 27.85 7.43
C ASP A 192 -2.44 26.85 6.29
N GLU A 193 -1.37 27.12 5.54
CA GLU A 193 -0.93 26.30 4.39
C GLU A 193 -0.14 25.02 4.76
N ASP A 194 -0.08 24.65 6.04
CA ASP A 194 0.78 23.57 6.54
C ASP A 194 0.19 22.15 6.37
#